data_AF-A0A1G8L2Z9-F1
#
_entry.id   AF-A0A1G8L2Z9-F1
#
_cell.length_a   1.000
_cell.length_b   1.000
_cell.length_c   1.000
_cell.angle_alpha   90.00
_cell.angle_beta   90.00
_cell.angle_gamma   90.00
#
_symmetry.space_group_name_H-M   'P 1'
#
loop_
_entity.id
_entity.type
_entity.pdbx_description
1 polymer ?
#
loop_
_entity_poly.entity_id
_entity_poly.type
_entity_poly.pdbx_seq_one_letter_code
_entity_poly.pdbx_strand_id
1 'polypeptide(L)'
;MTEMQFLAGLFDAAVAAADPVQALRAHLPGRPEGRTVVIGLGKGAAQLAQAFEQLWDGPLEGVVVTRYGYGAPCATLRVMEAAHPVPDAAGMAASEALFDAVRGLTERDLVVALVCGGGSALLPAPPEGLTLAEEQALNRALLASGAPIGVMNAIRKHASRIKGGRLAAACAPARVVSLIVSDVPGDDPA
;
A
#
# COMPACT_ATOMS: atom_id res chain seq x y z
N MET A 1 25.29 -31.21 10.55
CA MET A 1 24.76 -29.84 10.48
C MET A 1 25.22 -29.12 11.72
N THR A 2 25.91 -27.99 11.59
CA THR A 2 26.31 -27.17 12.75
C THR A 2 25.09 -26.43 13.30
N GLU A 3 25.16 -25.94 14.55
CA GLU A 3 24.10 -25.09 15.12
C GLU A 3 23.85 -23.85 14.27
N MET A 4 24.90 -23.24 13.73
CA MET A 4 24.80 -22.09 12.81
C MET A 4 24.06 -22.46 11.52
N GLN A 5 24.30 -23.64 10.94
CA GLN A 5 23.57 -24.11 9.75
C GLN A 5 22.10 -24.38 10.04
N PHE A 6 21.79 -24.91 11.23
CA PHE A 6 20.41 -25.13 11.65
C PHE A 6 19.66 -23.79 11.82
N LEU A 7 20.24 -22.83 12.54
CA LEU A 7 19.63 -21.51 12.75
C LEU A 7 19.47 -20.72 11.43
N ALA A 8 20.46 -20.78 10.54
CA ALA A 8 20.36 -20.19 9.21
C ALA A 8 19.21 -20.82 8.41
N GLY A 9 19.06 -22.15 8.47
CA GLY A 9 17.94 -22.84 7.81
C GLY A 9 16.56 -22.41 8.33
N LEU A 10 16.43 -22.14 9.64
CA LEU A 10 15.19 -21.60 10.20
C LEU A 10 14.90 -20.17 9.71
N PHE A 11 15.94 -19.33 9.61
CA PHE A 11 15.81 -17.99 9.04
C PHE A 11 15.40 -18.04 7.57
N ASP A 12 16.05 -18.87 6.76
CA ASP A 12 15.75 -19.01 5.33
C ASP A 12 14.31 -19.53 5.12
N ALA A 13 13.85 -20.47 5.95
CA ALA A 13 12.47 -20.93 5.90
C ALA A 13 11.46 -19.82 6.23
N ALA A 14 11.76 -18.96 7.22
CA ALA A 14 10.91 -17.82 7.56
C ALA A 14 10.89 -16.76 6.44
N VAL A 15 12.04 -16.49 5.81
CA VAL A 15 12.13 -15.56 4.66
C VAL A 15 11.36 -16.11 3.47
N ALA A 16 11.51 -17.41 3.17
CA ALA A 16 10.78 -18.06 2.08
C ALA A 16 9.26 -18.05 2.30
N ALA A 17 8.80 -18.20 3.54
CA ALA A 17 7.38 -18.08 3.88
C ALA A 17 6.82 -16.67 3.68
N ALA A 18 7.68 -15.64 3.77
CA ALA A 18 7.34 -14.25 3.50
C ALA A 18 7.56 -13.83 2.03
N ASP A 19 7.91 -14.77 1.14
CA ASP A 19 8.09 -14.50 -0.28
C ASP A 19 6.77 -14.00 -0.91
N PRO A 20 6.76 -12.84 -1.59
CA PRO A 20 5.57 -12.27 -2.22
C PRO A 20 4.82 -13.23 -3.14
N VAL A 21 5.51 -14.02 -3.95
CA VAL A 21 4.88 -14.92 -4.93
C VAL A 21 4.22 -16.08 -4.19
N GLN A 22 4.91 -16.68 -3.22
CA GLN A 22 4.36 -17.77 -2.41
C GLN A 22 3.16 -17.30 -1.59
N ALA A 23 3.28 -16.14 -0.92
CA ALA A 23 2.22 -15.59 -0.10
C ALA A 23 0.97 -15.22 -0.91
N LEU A 24 1.13 -14.59 -2.09
CA LEU A 24 0.00 -14.17 -2.92
C LEU A 24 -0.72 -15.34 -3.56
N ARG A 25 -0.02 -16.40 -4.00
CA ARG A 25 -0.59 -17.50 -4.78
C ARG A 25 -1.82 -18.14 -4.14
N ALA A 26 -1.85 -18.24 -2.81
CA ALA A 26 -2.96 -18.83 -2.07
C ALA A 26 -4.15 -17.88 -1.83
N HIS A 27 -3.99 -16.58 -2.11
CA HIS A 27 -4.92 -15.53 -1.70
C HIS A 27 -5.44 -14.66 -2.86
N LEU A 28 -5.14 -15.02 -4.10
CA LEU A 28 -5.64 -14.29 -5.26
C LEU A 28 -7.18 -14.32 -5.31
N PRO A 29 -7.85 -13.17 -5.54
CA PRO A 29 -9.28 -13.15 -5.76
C PRO A 29 -9.64 -13.78 -7.11
N GLY A 30 -10.91 -14.19 -7.25
CA GLY A 30 -11.45 -14.55 -8.56
C GLY A 30 -11.51 -13.34 -9.50
N ARG A 31 -11.40 -13.59 -10.81
CA ARG A 31 -11.47 -12.55 -11.83
C ARG A 31 -12.85 -11.89 -11.86
N PRO A 32 -12.93 -10.55 -12.01
CA PRO A 32 -14.18 -9.86 -12.27
C PRO A 32 -14.69 -10.09 -13.70
N GLU A 33 -15.94 -9.73 -13.95
CA GLU A 33 -16.49 -9.60 -15.31
C GLU A 33 -16.01 -8.32 -16.03
N GLY A 34 -15.69 -7.28 -15.25
CA GLY A 34 -15.16 -6.00 -15.71
C GLY A 34 -13.64 -5.90 -15.57
N ARG A 35 -13.18 -4.71 -15.20
CA ARG A 35 -11.76 -4.34 -15.07
C ARG A 35 -11.16 -4.85 -13.77
N THR A 36 -9.88 -5.19 -13.81
CA THR A 36 -9.06 -5.39 -12.60
C THR A 36 -8.14 -4.21 -12.43
N VAL A 37 -8.35 -3.43 -11.36
CA VAL A 37 -7.52 -2.27 -11.03
C VAL A 37 -6.68 -2.61 -9.80
N VAL A 38 -5.36 -2.51 -9.91
CA VAL A 38 -4.44 -2.71 -8.78
C VAL A 38 -4.00 -1.37 -8.24
N ILE A 39 -4.22 -1.15 -6.95
CA ILE A 39 -3.66 -0.02 -6.22
C ILE A 39 -2.67 -0.52 -5.18
N GLY A 40 -1.45 0.03 -5.16
CA GLY A 40 -0.39 -0.43 -4.27
C GLY A 40 0.18 0.69 -3.42
N LEU A 41 0.41 0.41 -2.14
CA LEU A 41 0.96 1.39 -1.21
C LEU A 41 1.85 0.77 -0.13
N GLY A 42 3.06 1.30 0.02
CA GLY A 42 3.99 0.88 1.07
C GLY A 42 5.38 0.51 0.53
N LYS A 43 6.32 0.28 1.44
CA LYS A 43 7.75 0.07 1.10
C LYS A 43 8.00 -1.15 0.20
N GLY A 44 7.15 -2.17 0.28
CA GLY A 44 7.23 -3.40 -0.50
C GLY A 44 6.16 -3.51 -1.60
N ALA A 45 5.41 -2.44 -1.85
CA ALA A 45 4.27 -2.49 -2.78
C ALA A 45 4.70 -2.79 -4.22
N ALA A 46 5.87 -2.32 -4.65
CA ALA A 46 6.36 -2.58 -6.00
C ALA A 46 6.71 -4.07 -6.22
N GLN A 47 7.32 -4.73 -5.24
CA GLN A 47 7.63 -6.16 -5.31
C GLN A 47 6.35 -7.01 -5.24
N LEU A 48 5.38 -6.63 -4.40
CA LEU A 48 4.06 -7.26 -4.40
C LEU A 48 3.34 -7.09 -5.74
N ALA A 49 3.42 -5.91 -6.34
CA ALA A 49 2.81 -5.62 -7.63
C ALA A 49 3.40 -6.48 -8.74
N GLN A 50 4.74 -6.58 -8.78
CA GLN A 50 5.45 -7.44 -9.73
C GLN A 50 5.05 -8.91 -9.55
N ALA A 51 4.99 -9.41 -8.30
CA ALA A 51 4.56 -10.76 -8.02
C ALA A 51 3.08 -11.00 -8.39
N PHE A 52 2.21 -10.02 -8.14
CA PHE A 52 0.81 -10.07 -8.50
C PHE A 52 0.62 -10.15 -10.02
N GLU A 53 1.34 -9.34 -10.81
CA GLU A 53 1.31 -9.41 -12.28
C GLU A 53 1.72 -10.78 -12.82
N GLN A 54 2.72 -11.44 -12.20
CA GLN A 54 3.17 -12.77 -12.62
C GLN A 54 2.12 -13.86 -12.37
N LEU A 55 1.30 -13.67 -11.34
CA LEU A 55 0.31 -14.64 -10.90
C LEU A 55 -1.09 -14.39 -11.48
N TRP A 56 -1.38 -13.15 -11.89
CA TRP A 56 -2.69 -12.76 -12.37
C TRP A 56 -2.90 -13.20 -13.82
N ASP A 57 -3.84 -14.11 -14.02
CA ASP A 57 -4.22 -14.58 -15.36
C ASP A 57 -5.29 -13.66 -15.96
N GLY A 58 -4.92 -12.45 -16.39
CA GLY A 58 -5.84 -11.53 -17.05
C GLY A 58 -5.31 -10.12 -17.26
N PRO A 59 -6.05 -9.26 -17.98
CA PRO A 59 -5.70 -7.85 -18.08
C PRO A 59 -5.85 -7.18 -16.71
N LEU A 60 -4.90 -6.29 -16.41
CA LEU A 60 -4.93 -5.45 -15.23
C LEU A 60 -4.36 -4.08 -15.57
N GLU A 61 -4.79 -3.07 -14.80
CA GLU A 61 -4.29 -1.70 -14.87
C GLU A 61 -4.10 -1.16 -13.45
N GLY A 62 -3.38 -0.06 -13.30
CA GLY A 62 -3.31 0.64 -12.01
C GLY A 62 -1.96 1.23 -11.65
N VAL A 63 -1.84 1.62 -10.39
CA VAL A 63 -0.74 2.42 -9.85
C VAL A 63 -0.30 1.85 -8.53
N VAL A 64 1.02 1.70 -8.34
CA VAL A 64 1.61 1.29 -7.07
C VAL A 64 2.70 2.27 -6.64
N VAL A 65 2.78 2.52 -5.34
CA VAL A 65 3.64 3.56 -4.77
C VAL A 65 4.58 2.95 -3.74
N THR A 66 5.88 3.12 -3.97
CA THR A 66 6.96 2.65 -3.08
C THR A 66 7.92 3.79 -2.73
N ARG A 67 8.96 3.51 -1.95
CA ARG A 67 10.01 4.48 -1.62
C ARG A 67 11.07 4.57 -2.72
N TYR A 68 11.76 5.71 -2.81
CA TYR A 68 12.85 5.92 -3.77
C TYR A 68 13.92 4.81 -3.74
N GLY A 69 14.27 4.30 -4.92
CA GLY A 69 15.26 3.24 -5.12
C GLY A 69 14.73 1.84 -4.85
N TYR A 70 13.42 1.67 -4.60
CA TYR A 70 12.77 0.39 -4.33
C TYR A 70 11.70 0.04 -5.36
N GLY A 71 11.62 0.78 -6.46
CA GLY A 71 10.85 0.40 -7.64
C GLY A 71 11.20 -1.01 -8.12
N ALA A 72 10.21 -1.67 -8.72
CA ALA A 72 10.36 -2.98 -9.35
C ALA A 72 9.78 -2.89 -10.76
N PRO A 73 10.38 -3.57 -11.75
CA PRO A 73 9.82 -3.57 -13.10
C PRO A 73 8.49 -4.33 -13.11
N CYS A 74 7.42 -3.61 -13.44
CA CYS A 74 6.10 -4.15 -13.73
C CYS A 74 5.81 -4.00 -15.23
N ALA A 75 5.15 -4.97 -15.82
CA ALA A 75 4.82 -4.99 -17.25
C ALA A 75 3.70 -4.01 -17.60
N THR A 76 2.72 -3.84 -16.72
CA THR A 76 1.51 -3.04 -16.95
C THR A 76 1.23 -2.02 -15.85
N LEU A 77 1.55 -2.33 -14.59
CA LEU A 77 1.34 -1.44 -13.47
C LEU A 77 2.35 -0.29 -13.46
N ARG A 78 1.82 0.93 -13.28
CA ARG A 78 2.65 2.11 -13.13
C ARG A 78 3.23 2.14 -11.72
N VAL A 79 4.55 2.01 -11.62
CA VAL A 79 5.29 2.16 -10.36
C VAL A 79 5.70 3.60 -10.16
N MET A 80 5.31 4.19 -9.04
CA MET A 80 5.71 5.53 -8.60
C MET A 80 6.56 5.41 -7.34
N GLU A 81 7.52 6.32 -7.19
CA GLU A 81 8.36 6.42 -6.01
C GLU A 81 8.13 7.75 -5.30
N ALA A 82 8.14 7.72 -3.96
CA ALA A 82 7.96 8.89 -3.11
C ALA A 82 8.85 8.84 -1.86
N ALA A 83 8.93 9.95 -1.14
CA ALA A 83 9.74 10.04 0.07
C ALA A 83 9.13 9.28 1.27
N HIS A 84 9.99 8.63 2.02
CA HIS A 84 9.69 8.03 3.33
C HIS A 84 10.94 8.18 4.22
N PRO A 85 10.83 8.58 5.50
CA PRO A 85 9.61 8.67 6.31
C PRO A 85 8.89 10.02 6.29
N VAL A 86 9.47 11.05 5.66
CA VAL A 86 8.85 12.38 5.56
C VAL A 86 8.22 12.52 4.16
N PRO A 87 6.91 12.81 4.04
CA PRO A 87 6.23 12.93 2.74
C PRO A 87 6.78 14.06 1.87
N ASP A 88 6.66 13.94 0.55
CA ASP A 88 7.08 14.96 -0.42
C ASP A 88 6.04 15.18 -1.54
N ALA A 89 6.37 16.03 -2.51
CA ALA A 89 5.48 16.34 -3.64
C ALA A 89 5.24 15.12 -4.55
N ALA A 90 6.18 14.20 -4.66
CA ALA A 90 5.98 12.96 -5.42
C ALA A 90 4.91 12.08 -4.75
N GLY A 91 4.90 12.03 -3.41
CA GLY A 91 3.82 11.36 -2.66
C GLY A 91 2.45 11.99 -2.86
N MET A 92 2.37 13.32 -3.00
CA MET A 92 1.11 14.01 -3.33
C MET A 92 0.62 13.58 -4.72
N ALA A 93 1.50 13.63 -5.73
CA ALA A 93 1.17 13.21 -7.09
C ALA A 93 0.77 11.72 -7.15
N ALA A 94 1.43 10.88 -6.35
CA ALA A 94 1.12 9.46 -6.23
C ALA A 94 -0.27 9.24 -5.61
N SER A 95 -0.64 10.02 -4.60
CA SER A 95 -1.97 9.96 -3.99
C SER A 95 -3.08 10.34 -4.96
N GLU A 96 -2.87 11.39 -5.77
CA GLU A 96 -3.83 11.74 -6.84
C GLU A 96 -3.92 10.65 -7.91
N ALA A 97 -2.78 10.07 -8.31
CA ALA A 97 -2.76 8.97 -9.29
C ALA A 97 -3.54 7.74 -8.81
N LEU A 98 -3.52 7.43 -7.51
CA LEU A 98 -4.35 6.37 -6.93
C LEU A 98 -5.85 6.70 -7.01
N PHE A 99 -6.26 7.95 -6.73
CA PHE A 99 -7.65 8.37 -6.88
C PHE A 99 -8.12 8.32 -8.33
N ASP A 100 -7.27 8.72 -9.26
CA ASP A 100 -7.58 8.67 -10.69
C ASP A 100 -7.70 7.24 -11.20
N ALA A 101 -6.85 6.32 -10.72
CA ALA A 101 -6.90 4.90 -11.09
C ALA A 101 -8.23 4.24 -10.69
N VAL A 102 -8.86 4.68 -9.60
CA VAL A 102 -10.12 4.09 -9.09
C VAL A 102 -11.37 4.87 -9.51
N ARG A 103 -11.23 5.86 -10.39
CA ARG A 103 -12.36 6.69 -10.84
C ARG A 103 -13.25 5.93 -11.83
N GLY A 104 -14.56 6.11 -11.71
CA GLY A 104 -15.53 5.62 -12.69
C GLY A 104 -15.64 4.09 -12.75
N LEU A 105 -15.35 3.41 -11.64
CA LEU A 105 -15.54 1.97 -11.52
C LEU A 105 -17.02 1.61 -11.43
N THR A 106 -17.32 0.35 -11.69
CA THR A 106 -18.66 -0.23 -11.64
C THR A 106 -18.67 -1.47 -10.74
N GLU A 107 -19.86 -2.00 -10.41
CA GLU A 107 -20.02 -3.23 -9.62
C GLU A 107 -19.39 -4.47 -10.29
N ARG A 108 -19.12 -4.39 -11.61
CA ARG A 108 -18.48 -5.44 -12.39
C ARG A 108 -16.96 -5.41 -12.26
N ASP A 109 -16.39 -4.33 -11.74
CA ASP A 109 -14.94 -4.14 -11.61
C ASP A 109 -14.43 -4.66 -10.25
N LEU A 110 -13.14 -5.00 -10.19
CA LEU A 110 -12.43 -5.39 -8.98
C LEU A 110 -11.26 -4.45 -8.73
N VAL A 111 -11.15 -3.95 -7.51
CA VAL A 111 -9.94 -3.28 -7.02
C VAL A 111 -9.16 -4.24 -6.14
N VAL A 112 -7.90 -4.48 -6.47
CA VAL A 112 -6.95 -5.21 -5.63
C VAL A 112 -6.00 -4.21 -4.97
N ALA A 113 -6.11 -4.07 -3.65
CA ALA A 113 -5.27 -3.17 -2.86
C ALA A 113 -4.09 -3.93 -2.24
N LEU A 114 -2.88 -3.68 -2.75
CA LEU A 114 -1.63 -4.24 -2.23
C LEU A 114 -1.05 -3.29 -1.16
N VAL A 115 -1.11 -3.69 0.11
CA VAL A 115 -0.77 -2.80 1.23
C VAL A 115 0.45 -3.34 1.98
N CYS A 116 1.43 -2.48 2.22
CA CYS A 116 2.57 -2.73 3.09
C CYS A 116 2.80 -1.58 4.08
N GLY A 117 3.62 -1.83 5.09
CA GLY A 117 4.13 -0.81 6.00
C GLY A 117 4.76 0.39 5.27
N GLY A 118 4.56 1.59 5.82
CA GLY A 118 5.08 2.85 5.30
C GLY A 118 4.12 3.67 4.43
N GLY A 119 2.93 3.17 4.13
CA GLY A 119 1.93 3.88 3.29
C GLY A 119 1.57 5.28 3.78
N SER A 120 1.59 5.53 5.10
CA SER A 120 1.24 6.84 5.67
C SER A 120 2.11 8.00 5.19
N ALA A 121 3.41 7.75 4.96
CA ALA A 121 4.35 8.77 4.49
C ALA A 121 4.41 8.87 2.97
N LEU A 122 4.22 7.74 2.29
CA LEU A 122 4.26 7.67 0.81
C LEU A 122 3.02 8.30 0.16
N LEU A 123 1.91 8.37 0.89
CA LEU A 123 0.63 8.88 0.41
C LEU A 123 0.11 10.06 1.25
N PRO A 124 0.80 11.22 1.24
CA PRO A 124 0.23 12.45 1.77
C PRO A 124 -0.97 12.85 0.91
N ALA A 125 -2.07 13.15 1.56
CA ALA A 125 -3.30 13.56 0.90
C ALA A 125 -4.05 14.49 1.85
N PRO A 126 -3.53 15.71 2.06
CA PRO A 126 -4.14 16.67 2.97
C PRO A 126 -5.52 17.09 2.44
N PRO A 127 -6.50 17.36 3.31
CA PRO A 127 -7.80 17.90 2.91
C PRO A 127 -7.67 19.28 2.27
N GLU A 128 -8.72 19.71 1.60
CA GLU A 128 -8.80 21.08 1.06
C GLU A 128 -8.53 22.10 2.17
N GLY A 129 -7.71 23.11 1.86
CA GLY A 129 -7.27 24.12 2.81
C GLY A 129 -6.08 23.73 3.68
N LEU A 130 -5.57 22.49 3.59
CA LEU A 130 -4.36 22.06 4.27
C LEU A 130 -3.24 21.77 3.24
N THR A 131 -2.06 22.35 3.47
CA THR A 131 -0.87 22.14 2.65
C THR A 131 -0.09 20.91 3.06
N LEU A 132 0.78 20.42 2.17
CA LEU A 132 1.73 19.35 2.50
C LEU A 132 2.65 19.72 3.68
N ALA A 133 3.09 20.98 3.75
CA ALA A 133 3.93 21.46 4.83
C ALA A 133 3.20 21.42 6.19
N GLU A 134 1.90 21.71 6.20
CA GLU A 134 1.06 21.59 7.39
C GLU A 134 0.81 20.13 7.79
N GLU A 135 0.57 19.21 6.83
CA GLU A 135 0.48 17.76 7.13
C GLU A 135 1.81 17.25 7.74
N GLN A 136 2.95 17.68 7.20
CA GLN A 136 4.27 17.36 7.77
C GLN A 136 4.44 17.95 9.18
N ALA A 137 4.02 19.19 9.41
CA ALA A 137 4.10 19.84 10.72
C ALA A 137 3.22 19.13 11.76
N LEU A 138 2.00 18.76 11.39
CA LEU A 138 1.10 17.94 12.21
C LEU A 138 1.76 16.62 12.59
N ASN A 139 2.35 15.91 11.62
CA ASN A 139 3.01 14.63 11.89
C ASN A 139 4.22 14.78 12.82
N ARG A 140 5.01 15.85 12.69
CA ARG A 140 6.10 16.16 13.62
C ARG A 140 5.58 16.43 15.03
N ALA A 141 4.53 17.22 15.18
CA ALA A 141 3.92 17.52 16.48
C ALA A 141 3.36 16.26 17.15
N LEU A 142 2.70 15.38 16.39
CA LEU A 142 2.20 14.11 16.90
C LEU A 142 3.34 13.19 17.37
N LEU A 143 4.42 13.06 16.60
CA LEU A 143 5.60 12.28 17.02
C LEU A 143 6.25 12.85 18.29
N ALA A 144 6.36 14.17 18.38
CA ALA A 144 6.93 14.85 19.55
C ALA A 144 6.05 14.75 20.81
N SER A 145 4.74 14.48 20.65
CA SER A 145 3.80 14.41 21.78
C SER A 145 3.95 13.18 22.66
N GLY A 146 4.63 12.12 22.18
CA GLY A 146 4.70 10.83 22.87
C GLY A 146 3.36 10.08 22.91
N ALA A 147 2.35 10.52 22.17
CA ALA A 147 1.06 9.85 22.10
C ALA A 147 1.19 8.42 21.52
N PRO A 148 0.37 7.45 21.99
CA PRO A 148 0.34 6.12 21.40
C PRO A 148 0.02 6.15 19.91
N ILE A 149 0.58 5.21 19.14
CA ILE A 149 0.43 5.16 17.67
C ILE A 149 -1.04 5.12 17.23
N GLY A 150 -1.91 4.42 17.97
CA GLY A 150 -3.35 4.39 17.69
C GLY A 150 -4.01 5.76 17.79
N VAL A 151 -3.62 6.58 18.77
CA VAL A 151 -4.11 7.97 18.93
C VAL A 151 -3.61 8.84 17.79
N MET A 152 -2.33 8.73 17.43
CA MET A 152 -1.75 9.45 16.30
C MET A 152 -2.46 9.08 14.99
N ASN A 153 -2.73 7.80 14.76
CA ASN A 153 -3.48 7.31 13.59
C ASN A 153 -4.90 7.87 13.58
N ALA A 154 -5.60 7.88 14.72
CA ALA A 154 -6.93 8.45 14.83
C ALA A 154 -6.96 9.92 14.41
N ILE A 155 -6.01 10.74 14.86
CA ILE A 155 -5.92 12.16 14.45
C ILE A 155 -5.58 12.29 12.97
N ARG A 156 -4.55 11.56 12.48
CA ARG A 156 -4.13 11.63 11.07
C ARG A 156 -5.22 11.20 10.09
N LYS A 157 -6.12 10.28 10.49
CA LYS A 157 -7.30 9.92 9.69
C LYS A 157 -8.25 11.10 9.50
N HIS A 158 -8.38 12.02 10.46
CA HIS A 158 -9.26 13.19 10.31
C HIS A 158 -8.65 14.27 9.41
N ALA A 159 -7.32 14.34 9.34
CA ALA A 159 -6.58 15.31 8.53
C ALA A 159 -6.12 14.73 7.17
N SER A 160 -6.86 13.80 6.56
CA SER A 160 -6.46 13.19 5.29
C SER A 160 -7.64 12.79 4.41
N ARG A 161 -7.50 13.00 3.10
CA ARG A 161 -8.42 12.55 2.04
C ARG A 161 -8.30 11.06 1.74
N ILE A 162 -7.15 10.43 1.99
CA ILE A 162 -6.90 9.03 1.59
C ILE A 162 -7.04 8.02 2.74
N LYS A 163 -6.62 8.41 3.95
CA LYS A 163 -6.59 7.54 5.14
C LYS A 163 -8.01 7.29 5.67
N GLY A 164 -8.16 6.32 6.56
CA GLY A 164 -9.44 6.02 7.23
C GLY A 164 -10.52 5.48 6.29
N GLY A 165 -10.13 4.60 5.36
CA GLY A 165 -11.07 3.95 4.43
C GLY A 165 -11.55 4.84 3.27
N ARG A 166 -11.10 6.09 3.17
CA ARG A 166 -11.58 7.02 2.12
C ARG A 166 -11.14 6.61 0.71
N LEU A 167 -9.94 6.05 0.54
CA LEU A 167 -9.56 5.47 -0.75
C LEU A 167 -10.45 4.29 -1.13
N ALA A 168 -10.74 3.40 -0.18
CA ALA A 168 -11.65 2.28 -0.41
C ALA A 168 -13.08 2.75 -0.72
N ALA A 169 -13.53 3.82 -0.08
CA ALA A 169 -14.82 4.45 -0.40
C ALA A 169 -14.84 5.04 -1.83
N ALA A 170 -13.72 5.60 -2.30
CA ALA A 170 -13.60 6.10 -3.67
C ALA A 170 -13.65 4.99 -4.73
N CYS A 171 -13.39 3.73 -4.36
CA CYS A 171 -13.53 2.58 -5.26
C CYS A 171 -14.99 2.19 -5.51
N ALA A 172 -15.93 2.67 -4.68
CA ALA A 172 -17.34 2.29 -4.83
C ALA A 172 -17.89 2.71 -6.21
N PRO A 173 -18.71 1.85 -6.86
CA PRO A 173 -19.32 0.64 -6.32
C PRO A 173 -18.53 -0.66 -6.56
N ALA A 174 -17.28 -0.59 -7.04
CA ALA A 174 -16.48 -1.80 -7.25
C ALA A 174 -16.13 -2.51 -5.95
N ARG A 175 -15.98 -3.84 -6.04
CA ARG A 175 -15.50 -4.65 -4.94
C ARG A 175 -14.02 -4.35 -4.69
N VAL A 176 -13.64 -4.18 -3.41
CA VAL A 176 -12.25 -4.04 -3.00
C VAL A 176 -11.78 -5.31 -2.28
N VAL A 177 -10.63 -5.85 -2.70
CA VAL A 177 -9.92 -6.93 -2.00
C VAL A 177 -8.56 -6.40 -1.58
N SER A 178 -8.28 -6.36 -0.28
CA SER A 178 -7.00 -5.91 0.27
C SER A 178 -6.11 -7.10 0.60
N LEU A 179 -4.90 -7.11 0.06
CA LEU A 179 -3.83 -8.05 0.37
C LEU A 179 -2.76 -7.28 1.16
N ILE A 180 -2.68 -7.56 2.46
CA ILE A 180 -1.93 -6.75 3.41
C ILE A 180 -0.73 -7.54 3.93
N VAL A 181 0.47 -6.95 3.80
CA VAL A 181 1.68 -7.40 4.50
C VAL A 181 1.85 -6.53 5.74
N SER A 182 1.50 -7.09 6.89
CA SER A 182 1.54 -6.41 8.18
C SER A 182 2.95 -6.45 8.78
N ASP A 183 3.45 -5.28 9.17
CA ASP A 183 4.62 -5.10 10.04
C ASP A 183 4.21 -4.65 11.46
N VAL A 184 2.92 -4.78 11.80
CA VAL A 184 2.32 -4.35 13.07
C VAL A 184 2.07 -5.58 13.96
N PRO A 185 2.55 -5.60 15.21
CA PRO A 185 2.24 -6.69 16.13
C PRO A 185 0.73 -6.90 16.30
N GLY A 186 0.27 -8.12 16.08
CA GLY A 186 -1.15 -8.49 16.19
C GLY A 186 -2.00 -8.23 14.94
N ASP A 187 -1.38 -7.79 13.84
CA ASP A 187 -1.99 -7.66 12.52
C ASP A 187 -3.27 -6.80 12.46
N ASP A 188 -3.34 -5.76 13.30
CA ASP A 188 -4.44 -4.79 13.28
C ASP A 188 -4.33 -3.88 12.03
N PRO A 189 -5.31 -3.93 11.10
CA PRO A 189 -5.28 -3.14 9.87
C PRO A 189 -5.79 -1.70 10.05
N ALA A 190 -6.23 -1.30 11.25
CA ALA A 190 -6.97 -0.04 11.48
C ALA A 190 -6.13 1.24 11.56
#